data_AF-A0A257HVC9-F1
#
_entry.id   AF-A0A257HVC9-F1
#
_cell.length_a   1.000
_cell.length_b   1.000
_cell.length_c   1.000
_cell.angle_alpha   90.00
_cell.angle_beta   90.00
_cell.angle_gamma   90.00
#
_symmetry.space_group_name_H-M   'P 1'
#
loop_
_entity.id
_entity.type
_entity.pdbx_description
1 polymer ?
#
loop_
_entity_poly.entity_id
_entity_poly.type
_entity_poly.pdbx_seq_one_letter_code
_entity_poly.pdbx_strand_id
1 'polypeptide(L)'
;MRTFLSVLIFLLFSNNTLQAESDTQIKQEATEIVKKWNNSFNNKDIPALRTLFGPTVYYYGTNLNNNEVIIDIERQLLTSYNQLIKSDIEVSFYTTGIIKCEFIKEVFVKGKRKSYPSYLLLLKTGSEYSITGESDEISDKNTNGNNNIGLESGMYIERESKFSWFLVVTFLLTILGFYLVFREFKKKSNKSNDNYLAEAKITSNQTFKNRPTFFPSESEKGHDFEKFVVDRFKKEYFILKHWRSDKMHNGISPDSNKYPDLEYDFKTKSAKAKIAIECKWRSGFDDGKIEWAKDYQIKNYIHYKKENGVDVVFVLIGIGGMPNYPDELYIIPLEEITSTILYKKSITKYQRFSKSSFFFNPDYRTLT
;
A
#
# COMPACT_ATOMS: atom_id res chain seq x y z
N MET A 1 -24.12 38.85 29.15
CA MET A 1 -24.02 38.48 27.72
C MET A 1 -22.75 39.04 27.07
N ARG A 2 -22.46 40.36 27.19
CA ARG A 2 -21.22 40.97 26.64
C ARG A 2 -19.90 40.41 27.20
N THR A 3 -19.82 40.11 28.50
CA THR A 3 -18.62 39.54 29.15
C THR A 3 -18.34 38.08 28.77
N PHE A 4 -19.38 37.30 28.47
CA PHE A 4 -19.24 35.91 28.02
C PHE A 4 -18.75 35.83 26.58
N LEU A 5 -19.23 36.73 25.71
CA LEU A 5 -18.79 36.80 24.31
C LEU A 5 -17.33 37.23 24.20
N SER A 6 -16.87 38.17 25.04
CA SER A 6 -15.46 38.60 25.06
C SER A 6 -14.51 37.51 25.58
N VAL A 7 -14.91 36.70 26.56
CA VAL A 7 -14.11 35.56 27.05
C VAL A 7 -14.04 34.44 26.00
N LEU A 8 -15.16 34.14 25.31
CA LEU A 8 -15.19 33.14 24.25
C LEU A 8 -14.32 33.54 23.04
N ILE A 9 -14.38 34.81 22.63
CA ILE A 9 -13.51 35.35 21.58
C ILE A 9 -12.05 35.27 22.01
N PHE A 10 -11.72 35.66 23.24
CA PHE A 10 -10.34 35.58 23.75
C PHE A 10 -9.81 34.14 23.77
N LEU A 11 -10.62 33.16 24.18
CA LEU A 11 -10.26 31.73 24.17
C LEU A 11 -10.07 31.18 22.75
N LEU A 12 -10.88 31.61 21.78
CA LEU A 12 -10.72 31.23 20.37
C LEU A 12 -9.45 31.85 19.77
N PHE A 13 -9.15 33.11 20.09
CA PHE A 13 -7.91 33.77 19.65
C PHE A 13 -6.68 33.11 20.28
N SER A 14 -6.69 32.82 21.59
CA SER A 14 -5.57 32.16 22.26
C SER A 14 -5.31 30.73 21.75
N ASN A 15 -6.37 29.98 21.42
CA ASN A 15 -6.23 28.64 20.86
C ASN A 15 -5.65 28.68 19.44
N ASN A 16 -6.06 29.63 18.60
CA ASN A 16 -5.51 29.78 17.25
C ASN A 16 -4.02 30.17 17.27
N THR A 17 -3.60 31.03 18.21
CA THR A 17 -2.18 31.40 18.36
C THR A 17 -1.33 30.24 18.86
N LEU A 18 -1.81 29.44 19.82
CA LEU A 18 -1.10 28.26 20.32
C LEU A 18 -0.95 27.16 19.24
N GLN A 19 -2.01 26.94 18.45
CA GLN A 19 -1.96 26.00 17.33
C GLN A 19 -0.96 26.46 16.27
N ALA A 20 -0.95 27.75 15.91
CA ALA A 20 -0.02 28.31 14.94
C ALA A 20 1.44 28.22 15.40
N GLU A 21 1.71 28.44 16.70
CA GLU A 21 3.05 28.30 17.29
C GLU A 21 3.51 26.83 17.29
N SER A 22 2.62 25.90 17.67
CA SER A 22 2.86 24.45 17.58
C SER A 22 3.13 23.98 16.15
N ASP A 23 2.33 24.42 15.18
CA ASP A 23 2.51 24.05 13.77
C ASP A 23 3.84 24.60 13.23
N THR A 24 4.21 25.81 13.64
CA THR A 24 5.49 26.43 13.27
C THR A 24 6.67 25.62 13.80
N GLN A 25 6.61 25.20 15.06
CA GLN A 25 7.62 24.33 15.66
C GLN A 25 7.72 22.98 14.93
N ILE A 26 6.59 22.32 14.65
CA ILE A 26 6.59 21.04 13.94
C ILE A 26 7.17 21.16 12.53
N LYS A 27 6.84 22.25 11.81
CA LYS A 27 7.44 22.52 10.49
C LYS A 27 8.95 22.69 10.57
N GLN A 28 9.45 23.36 11.61
CA GLN A 28 10.88 23.53 11.82
C GLN A 28 11.55 22.19 12.12
N GLU A 29 11.00 21.37 13.03
CA GLU A 29 11.50 20.01 13.33
C GLU A 29 11.54 19.13 12.08
N ALA A 30 10.46 19.13 11.28
CA ALA A 30 10.37 18.38 10.02
C ALA A 30 11.43 18.83 9.01
N THR A 31 11.63 20.15 8.88
CA THR A 31 12.65 20.74 8.00
C THR A 31 14.05 20.31 8.40
N GLU A 32 14.36 20.26 9.70
CA GLU A 32 15.66 19.81 10.19
C GLU A 32 15.92 18.32 9.92
N ILE A 33 14.88 17.48 9.92
CA ILE A 33 15.00 16.07 9.53
C ILE A 33 15.37 15.93 8.05
N VAL A 34 14.71 16.70 7.17
CA VAL A 34 15.03 16.70 5.73
C VAL A 34 16.48 17.15 5.50
N LYS A 35 16.94 18.19 6.20
CA LYS A 35 18.34 18.65 6.13
C LYS A 35 19.31 17.60 6.66
N LYS A 36 18.99 16.94 7.78
CA LYS A 36 19.81 15.87 8.35
C LYS A 36 19.93 14.69 7.39
N TRP A 37 18.82 14.25 6.79
CA TRP A 37 18.82 13.22 5.74
C TRP A 37 19.75 13.59 4.58
N ASN A 38 19.64 14.82 4.06
CA ASN A 38 20.49 15.27 2.96
C ASN A 38 21.98 15.31 3.33
N ASN A 39 22.31 15.79 4.53
CA ASN A 39 23.68 15.85 5.04
C ASN A 39 24.25 14.45 5.26
N SER A 40 23.49 13.53 5.86
CA SER A 40 23.92 12.15 6.08
C SER A 40 24.18 11.42 4.77
N PHE A 41 23.36 11.66 3.73
CA PHE A 41 23.60 11.12 2.39
C PHE A 41 24.93 11.62 1.82
N ASN A 42 25.17 12.93 1.81
CA ASN A 42 26.37 13.52 1.23
C ASN A 42 27.65 13.16 2.01
N ASN A 43 27.54 12.96 3.33
CA ASN A 43 28.64 12.54 4.19
C ASN A 43 28.84 11.01 4.23
N LYS A 44 27.99 10.23 3.52
CA LYS A 44 27.99 8.76 3.54
C LYS A 44 27.82 8.16 4.94
N ASP A 45 27.07 8.84 5.80
CA ASP A 45 26.81 8.43 7.18
C ASP A 45 25.66 7.41 7.22
N ILE A 46 25.99 6.16 6.89
CA ILE A 46 25.04 5.04 6.87
C ILE A 46 24.36 4.82 8.23
N PRO A 47 25.08 4.84 9.39
CA PRO A 47 24.43 4.73 10.68
C PRO A 47 23.38 5.82 10.91
N ALA A 48 23.68 7.09 10.60
CA ALA A 48 22.71 8.16 10.74
C ALA A 48 21.50 7.95 9.82
N LEU A 49 21.70 7.61 8.54
CA LEU A 49 20.61 7.29 7.61
C LEU A 49 19.72 6.17 8.15
N ARG A 50 20.33 5.08 8.65
CA ARG A 50 19.62 3.94 9.23
C ARG A 50 18.68 4.36 10.37
N THR A 51 19.11 5.28 11.22
CA THR A 51 18.28 5.79 12.32
C THR A 51 17.16 6.72 11.87
N LEU A 52 17.30 7.38 10.72
CA LEU A 52 16.29 8.30 10.20
C LEU A 52 15.09 7.55 9.58
N PHE A 53 15.31 6.40 8.96
CA PHE A 53 14.25 5.64 8.31
C PHE A 53 13.43 4.80 9.29
N GLY A 54 12.11 4.76 9.09
CA GLY A 54 11.22 3.88 9.83
C GLY A 54 11.38 2.41 9.45
N PRO A 55 10.70 1.49 10.17
CA PRO A 55 10.76 0.05 9.89
C PRO A 55 10.20 -0.32 8.50
N THR A 56 9.25 0.48 7.99
CA THR A 56 8.68 0.37 6.64
C THR A 56 8.66 1.77 6.01
N VAL A 57 9.11 1.85 4.76
CA VAL A 57 9.32 3.10 4.01
C VAL A 57 8.73 2.96 2.62
N TYR A 58 7.82 3.85 2.25
CA TYR A 58 7.40 4.03 0.85
C TYR A 58 8.54 4.67 0.05
N TYR A 59 9.27 3.88 -0.71
CA TYR A 59 10.50 4.24 -1.40
C TYR A 59 10.32 4.10 -2.92
N TYR A 60 10.24 5.23 -3.63
CA TYR A 60 10.10 5.30 -5.11
C TYR A 60 9.05 4.34 -5.71
N GLY A 61 7.81 4.36 -5.18
CA GLY A 61 6.71 3.54 -5.68
C GLY A 61 6.58 2.14 -5.04
N THR A 62 7.45 1.78 -4.09
CA THR A 62 7.45 0.47 -3.43
C THR A 62 7.60 0.60 -1.92
N ASN A 63 6.95 -0.24 -1.12
CA ASN A 63 7.23 -0.30 0.32
C ASN A 63 8.44 -1.21 0.57
N LEU A 64 9.48 -0.66 1.17
CA LEU A 64 10.70 -1.36 1.57
C LEU A 64 10.83 -1.35 3.10
N ASN A 65 11.53 -2.32 3.67
CA ASN A 65 11.96 -2.23 5.06
C ASN A 65 13.23 -1.37 5.20
N ASN A 66 13.55 -0.95 6.44
CA ASN A 66 14.71 -0.11 6.73
C ASN A 66 16.02 -0.67 6.13
N ASN A 67 16.27 -1.98 6.24
CA ASN A 67 17.50 -2.59 5.72
C ASN A 67 17.56 -2.52 4.19
N GLU A 68 16.44 -2.73 3.50
CA GLU A 68 16.36 -2.67 2.04
C GLU A 68 16.62 -1.25 1.51
N VAL A 69 16.06 -0.23 2.19
CA VAL A 69 16.36 1.18 1.89
C VAL A 69 17.85 1.45 2.06
N ILE A 70 18.46 1.00 3.16
CA ILE A 70 19.89 1.22 3.42
C ILE A 70 20.77 0.50 2.40
N ILE A 71 20.44 -0.73 2.00
CA ILE A 71 21.15 -1.44 0.93
C ILE A 71 21.07 -0.67 -0.39
N ASP A 72 19.92 -0.07 -0.71
CA ASP A 72 19.79 0.75 -1.90
C ASP A 72 20.67 2.00 -1.83
N ILE A 73 20.65 2.72 -0.71
CA ILE A 73 21.49 3.89 -0.49
C ILE A 73 22.99 3.53 -0.58
N GLU A 74 23.42 2.44 0.05
CA GLU A 74 24.80 1.96 -0.05
C GLU A 74 25.21 1.72 -1.52
N ARG A 75 24.33 1.10 -2.32
CA ARG A 75 24.58 0.91 -3.77
C ARG A 75 24.67 2.24 -4.52
N GLN A 76 23.84 3.22 -4.20
CA GLN A 76 23.92 4.56 -4.80
C GLN A 76 25.25 5.25 -4.47
N LEU A 77 25.70 5.13 -3.21
CA LEU A 77 26.93 5.75 -2.69
C LEU A 77 28.23 5.13 -3.19
N LEU A 78 28.18 3.93 -3.78
CA LEU A 78 29.30 3.33 -4.54
C LEU A 78 29.60 4.08 -5.84
N THR A 79 28.67 4.91 -6.31
CA THR A 79 28.87 5.77 -7.48
C THR A 79 29.27 7.17 -7.05
N SER A 80 29.61 8.05 -8.00
CA SER A 80 29.81 9.49 -7.73
C SER A 80 28.49 10.23 -7.48
N TYR A 81 27.59 9.63 -6.70
CA TYR A 81 26.30 10.18 -6.34
C TYR A 81 26.44 11.19 -5.22
N ASN A 82 25.84 12.36 -5.44
CA ASN A 82 25.64 13.37 -4.43
C ASN A 82 24.31 14.10 -4.71
N GLN A 83 23.69 14.63 -3.66
CA GLN A 83 22.37 15.26 -3.75
C GLN A 83 22.32 16.63 -3.07
N LEU A 84 21.42 17.48 -3.55
CA LEU A 84 21.18 18.83 -3.04
C LEU A 84 19.68 19.12 -2.99
N ILE A 85 19.27 19.85 -1.96
CA ILE A 85 17.94 20.47 -1.88
C ILE A 85 18.05 21.85 -2.57
N LYS A 86 17.23 22.09 -3.60
CA LYS A 86 17.29 23.26 -4.48
C LYS A 86 16.18 24.29 -4.26
N SER A 87 15.14 23.94 -3.52
CA SER A 87 14.02 24.81 -3.19
C SER A 87 13.87 24.93 -1.68
N ASP A 88 12.97 25.81 -1.25
CA ASP A 88 12.41 25.75 0.09
C ASP A 88 11.70 24.39 0.30
N ILE A 89 11.60 23.98 1.57
CA ILE A 89 10.90 22.76 1.98
C ILE A 89 9.47 23.14 2.33
N GLU A 90 8.52 22.68 1.53
CA GLU A 90 7.10 22.88 1.77
C GLU A 90 6.56 21.75 2.66
N VAL A 91 5.94 22.10 3.79
CA VAL A 91 5.46 21.13 4.77
C VAL A 91 3.94 21.15 4.85
N SER A 92 3.32 19.99 4.62
CA SER A 92 1.88 19.77 4.74
C SER A 92 1.55 18.63 5.72
N PHE A 93 0.34 18.67 6.29
CA PHE A 93 -0.12 17.75 7.33
C PHE A 93 -1.30 16.93 6.85
N TYR A 94 -1.23 15.61 7.03
CA TYR A 94 -2.33 14.70 6.71
C TYR A 94 -3.11 14.32 7.96
N THR A 95 -4.40 14.03 7.82
CA THR A 95 -5.30 13.65 8.92
C THR A 95 -4.87 12.36 9.64
N THR A 96 -4.05 11.54 8.98
CA THR A 96 -3.42 10.32 9.50
C THR A 96 -2.29 10.60 10.49
N GLY A 97 -1.84 11.85 10.63
CA GLY A 97 -0.66 12.22 11.41
C GLY A 97 0.66 12.15 10.62
N ILE A 98 0.60 11.82 9.33
CA ILE A 98 1.76 11.91 8.43
C ILE A 98 2.05 13.37 8.11
N ILE A 99 3.33 13.74 8.14
CA ILE A 99 3.83 15.04 7.69
C ILE A 99 4.53 14.83 6.36
N LYS A 100 4.10 15.53 5.31
CA LYS A 100 4.75 15.50 3.99
C LYS A 100 5.64 16.73 3.83
N CYS A 101 6.89 16.50 3.45
CA CYS A 101 7.89 17.53 3.19
C CYS A 101 8.29 17.48 1.72
N GLU A 102 7.95 18.50 0.93
CA GLU A 102 8.15 18.55 -0.52
C GLU A 102 9.28 19.53 -0.87
N PHE A 103 10.13 19.16 -1.83
CA PHE A 103 11.27 19.97 -2.25
C PHE A 103 11.81 19.52 -3.61
N ILE A 104 12.54 20.40 -4.30
CA ILE A 104 13.29 20.02 -5.51
C ILE A 104 14.61 19.40 -5.10
N LYS A 105 14.83 18.14 -5.44
CA LYS A 105 16.09 17.42 -5.26
C LYS A 105 16.92 17.43 -6.54
N GLU A 106 18.15 17.91 -6.48
CA GLU A 106 19.13 17.78 -7.56
C GLU A 106 20.13 16.67 -7.23
N VAL A 107 20.33 15.74 -8.17
CA VAL A 107 21.30 14.64 -8.06
C VAL A 107 22.35 14.75 -9.16
N PHE A 108 23.58 14.37 -8.83
CA PHE A 108 24.68 14.26 -9.79
C PHE A 108 24.96 12.78 -10.07
N VAL A 109 24.82 12.38 -11.34
CA VAL A 109 25.10 11.01 -11.78
C VAL A 109 25.89 11.07 -13.07
N LYS A 110 27.09 10.46 -13.08
CA LYS A 110 27.98 10.38 -14.27
C LYS A 110 28.24 11.74 -14.94
N GLY A 111 28.46 12.78 -14.14
CA GLY A 111 28.77 14.14 -14.62
C GLY A 111 27.57 14.94 -15.13
N LYS A 112 26.33 14.43 -15.00
CA LYS A 112 25.11 15.16 -15.35
C LYS A 112 24.28 15.44 -14.10
N ARG A 113 23.73 16.66 -14.03
CA ARG A 113 22.73 17.06 -13.03
C ARG A 113 21.34 16.72 -13.51
N LYS A 114 20.50 16.23 -12.59
CA LYS A 114 19.06 16.07 -12.81
C LYS A 114 18.30 16.52 -11.58
N SER A 115 17.15 17.15 -11.79
CA SER A 115 16.31 17.66 -10.71
C SER A 115 14.94 16.99 -10.72
N TYR A 116 14.42 16.69 -9.53
CA TYR A 116 13.20 15.93 -9.33
C TYR A 116 12.34 16.59 -8.25
N PRO A 117 11.05 16.87 -8.51
CA PRO A 117 10.09 17.20 -7.44
C PRO A 117 9.94 16.01 -6.51
N SER A 118 10.57 16.09 -5.34
CA SER A 118 10.74 14.98 -4.41
C SER A 118 10.05 15.29 -3.09
N TYR A 119 9.80 14.25 -2.29
CA TYR A 119 9.26 14.42 -0.95
C TYR A 119 9.72 13.35 0.03
N LEU A 120 9.68 13.72 1.31
CA LEU A 120 9.75 12.79 2.44
C LEU A 120 8.41 12.74 3.17
N LEU A 121 8.02 11.55 3.62
CA LEU A 121 6.91 11.36 4.57
C LEU A 121 7.49 11.07 5.95
N LEU A 122 7.04 11.82 6.95
CA LEU A 122 7.47 11.67 8.34
C LEU A 122 6.31 11.22 9.21
N LEU A 123 6.59 10.33 10.15
CA LEU A 123 5.65 9.93 11.20
C LEU A 123 6.30 10.15 12.57
N LYS A 124 5.59 10.84 13.47
CA LYS A 124 6.03 11.03 14.87
C LYS A 124 5.55 9.87 15.73
N THR A 125 6.46 9.16 16.37
CA THR A 125 6.16 8.13 17.37
C THR A 125 6.81 8.53 18.69
N GLY A 126 5.99 8.91 19.67
CA GLY A 126 6.49 9.50 20.92
C GLY A 126 7.19 10.84 20.67
N SER A 127 8.46 10.95 21.07
CA SER A 127 9.30 12.14 20.87
C SER A 127 10.09 12.12 19.55
N GLU A 128 10.08 11.01 18.81
CA GLU A 128 10.95 10.81 17.65
C GLU A 128 10.16 10.84 16.34
N TYR A 129 10.84 11.29 15.28
CA TYR A 129 10.33 11.21 13.92
C TYR A 129 11.11 10.17 13.13
N SER A 130 10.40 9.46 12.27
CA SER A 130 11.00 8.56 11.30
C SER A 130 10.51 8.88 9.90
N ILE A 131 11.39 8.74 8.92
CA ILE A 131 11.06 8.80 7.49
C ILE A 131 10.36 7.49 7.12
N THR A 132 9.07 7.59 6.83
CA THR A 132 8.22 6.49 6.37
C THR A 132 7.96 6.55 4.87
N GLY A 133 8.53 7.53 4.17
CA GLY A 133 8.54 7.57 2.71
C GLY A 133 9.60 8.50 2.14
N GLU A 134 10.19 8.10 1.02
CA GLU A 134 11.06 8.90 0.16
C GLU A 134 10.66 8.63 -1.30
N SER A 135 10.23 9.66 -2.02
CA SER A 135 9.84 9.49 -3.42
C SER A 135 9.89 10.79 -4.22
N ASP A 136 9.44 10.71 -5.48
CA ASP A 136 9.32 11.83 -6.40
C ASP A 136 8.10 11.68 -7.32
N GLU A 137 7.61 12.81 -7.84
CA GLU A 137 6.43 12.84 -8.70
C GLU A 137 6.55 11.99 -9.97
N ILE A 138 7.76 11.79 -10.49
CA ILE A 138 7.99 11.02 -11.71
C ILE A 138 7.80 9.53 -11.39
N SER A 139 8.36 9.08 -10.27
CA SER A 139 8.19 7.72 -9.76
C SER A 139 6.72 7.42 -9.43
N ASP A 140 5.99 8.37 -8.84
CA ASP A 140 4.56 8.24 -8.56
C ASP A 140 3.70 8.24 -9.84
N LYS A 141 4.01 9.07 -10.84
CA LYS A 141 3.28 9.08 -12.13
C LYS A 141 3.52 7.81 -12.94
N ASN A 142 4.72 7.24 -12.86
CA ASN A 142 5.06 5.97 -13.51
C ASN A 142 4.37 4.76 -12.84
N THR A 143 3.82 4.94 -11.64
CA THR A 143 2.99 3.97 -10.93
C THR A 143 1.51 4.35 -11.05
N ASN A 144 0.96 4.41 -12.28
CA ASN A 144 -0.46 4.67 -12.64
C ASN A 144 -1.43 4.76 -11.43
N GLY A 145 -1.49 5.93 -10.77
CA GLY A 145 -2.60 6.30 -9.90
C GLY A 145 -2.80 5.52 -8.60
N ASN A 146 -1.75 5.03 -7.92
CA ASN A 146 -1.87 4.89 -6.47
C ASN A 146 -1.62 6.26 -5.81
N ASN A 147 -2.60 7.15 -5.92
CA ASN A 147 -2.79 8.28 -5.00
C ASN A 147 -3.15 7.79 -3.58
N ASN A 148 -2.54 6.68 -3.13
CA ASN A 148 -2.58 6.19 -1.76
C ASN A 148 -1.32 6.66 -1.03
N ILE A 149 -0.86 7.88 -1.32
CA ILE A 149 -0.01 8.64 -0.40
C ILE A 149 -0.93 9.01 0.78
N GLY A 150 -1.24 8.05 1.64
CA GLY A 150 -1.98 8.26 2.88
C GLY A 150 -3.50 8.47 2.80
N LEU A 151 -4.24 7.82 1.89
CA LEU A 151 -5.72 7.80 1.94
C LEU A 151 -6.27 6.46 2.45
N GLU A 152 -6.91 6.54 3.62
CA GLU A 152 -7.93 5.66 4.21
C GLU A 152 -7.71 4.13 4.19
N SER A 153 -6.59 3.68 4.73
CA SER A 153 -6.57 2.37 5.42
C SER A 153 -6.79 2.63 6.90
N GLY A 154 -8.02 2.44 7.37
CA GLY A 154 -8.41 2.66 8.76
C GLY A 154 -7.56 1.83 9.73
N MET A 155 -6.55 2.45 10.32
CA MET A 155 -6.07 2.11 11.66
C MET A 155 -6.48 3.27 12.57
N TYR A 156 -7.63 3.10 13.22
CA TYR A 156 -7.95 3.85 14.43
C TYR A 156 -6.90 3.46 15.48
N ILE A 157 -5.85 4.27 15.63
CA ILE A 157 -5.23 4.38 16.93
C ILE A 157 -6.19 5.26 17.74
N GLU A 158 -6.85 4.67 18.73
CA GLU A 158 -7.58 5.42 19.75
C GLU A 158 -6.61 6.42 20.40
N ARG A 159 -6.54 7.63 19.85
CA ARG A 159 -6.20 8.77 20.65
C ARG A 159 -7.45 9.04 21.45
N GLU A 160 -7.49 8.60 22.72
CA GLU A 160 -8.55 8.99 23.65
C GLU A 160 -8.67 10.52 23.60
N SER A 161 -9.65 11.02 22.84
CA SER A 161 -9.95 12.43 22.78
C SER A 161 -10.78 12.76 24.01
N LYS A 162 -10.11 12.95 25.15
CA LYS A 162 -10.69 13.69 26.28
C LYS A 162 -11.22 15.07 25.83
N PHE A 163 -10.75 15.54 24.69
CA PHE A 163 -11.11 16.80 24.04
C PHE A 163 -12.48 16.81 23.33
N SER A 164 -12.96 15.70 22.76
CA SER A 164 -14.27 15.69 22.11
C SER A 164 -15.41 15.64 23.14
N TRP A 165 -15.25 14.81 24.17
CA TRP A 165 -16.24 14.73 25.24
C TRP A 165 -16.37 16.04 26.00
N PHE A 166 -15.28 16.79 26.21
CA PHE A 166 -15.37 18.09 26.88
C PHE A 166 -16.19 19.12 26.07
N LEU A 167 -16.01 19.18 24.75
CA LEU A 167 -16.80 20.05 23.88
C LEU A 167 -18.27 19.60 23.78
N VAL A 168 -18.53 18.30 23.73
CA VAL A 168 -19.89 17.75 23.74
C VAL A 168 -20.57 18.00 25.10
N VAL A 169 -19.88 17.82 26.22
CA VAL A 169 -20.42 18.09 27.57
C VAL A 169 -20.65 19.58 27.77
N THR A 170 -19.72 20.45 27.36
CA THR A 170 -19.92 21.89 27.46
C THR A 170 -21.05 22.38 26.56
N PHE A 171 -21.22 21.82 25.36
CA PHE A 171 -22.35 22.11 24.47
C PHE A 171 -23.69 21.58 25.02
N LEU A 172 -23.70 20.39 25.63
CA LEU A 172 -24.89 19.86 26.30
C LEU A 172 -25.26 20.67 27.54
N LEU A 173 -24.27 21.15 28.31
CA LEU A 173 -24.50 22.02 29.46
C LEU A 173 -24.99 23.41 29.04
N THR A 174 -24.54 23.95 27.91
CA THR A 174 -25.05 25.23 27.40
C THR A 174 -26.47 25.10 26.85
N ILE A 175 -26.79 24.00 26.15
CA ILE A 175 -28.17 23.68 25.73
C ILE A 175 -29.07 23.45 26.94
N LEU A 176 -28.62 22.70 27.95
CA LEU A 176 -29.38 22.46 29.18
C LEU A 176 -29.58 23.75 29.97
N GLY A 177 -28.56 24.61 30.06
CA GLY A 177 -28.66 25.95 30.64
C GLY A 177 -29.67 26.83 29.88
N PHE A 178 -29.60 26.85 28.54
CA PHE A 178 -30.57 27.55 27.70
C PHE A 178 -31.97 26.99 27.88
N TYR A 179 -32.14 25.66 27.94
CA TYR A 179 -33.42 25.00 28.17
C TYR A 179 -34.00 25.33 29.55
N LEU A 180 -33.19 25.34 30.60
CA LEU A 180 -33.65 25.69 31.95
C LEU A 180 -34.04 27.18 32.05
N VAL A 181 -33.26 28.08 31.46
CA VAL A 181 -33.62 29.51 31.35
C VAL A 181 -34.89 29.68 30.53
N PHE A 182 -35.01 29.00 29.39
CA PHE A 182 -36.20 29.04 28.53
C PHE A 182 -37.42 28.41 29.21
N ARG A 183 -37.22 27.38 30.06
CA ARG A 183 -38.26 26.75 30.87
C ARG A 183 -38.75 27.68 31.96
N GLU A 184 -37.88 28.42 32.65
CA GLU A 184 -38.27 29.45 33.62
C GLU A 184 -38.98 30.64 32.93
N PHE A 185 -38.58 31.01 31.72
CA PHE A 185 -39.31 31.98 30.88
C PHE A 185 -40.71 31.48 30.46
N LYS A 186 -40.83 30.18 30.11
CA LYS A 186 -42.12 29.55 29.79
C LYS A 186 -42.99 29.32 31.04
N LYS A 187 -42.39 29.11 32.22
CA LYS A 187 -43.11 28.98 33.50
C LYS A 187 -43.78 30.28 33.95
N LYS A 188 -43.35 31.43 33.40
CA LYS A 188 -43.93 32.75 33.65
C LYS A 188 -44.97 33.18 32.60
N SER A 189 -45.24 32.36 31.58
CA SER A 189 -46.21 32.61 30.52
C SER A 189 -47.09 31.37 30.29
N ASN A 190 -48.35 31.48 30.72
CA ASN A 190 -49.47 30.55 30.53
C ASN A 190 -49.58 29.31 31.45
N LYS A 191 -50.33 29.58 32.52
CA LYS A 191 -51.53 28.85 32.97
C LYS A 191 -52.39 28.33 31.79
N SER A 192 -53.02 27.17 32.03
CA SER A 192 -54.18 26.52 31.37
C SER A 192 -53.97 25.48 30.25
N ASN A 193 -54.44 24.26 30.59
CA ASN A 193 -55.20 23.25 29.83
C ASN A 193 -54.48 22.25 28.89
N ASP A 194 -54.22 21.06 29.43
CA ASP A 194 -54.87 19.75 29.14
C ASP A 194 -55.31 19.40 27.70
N ASN A 195 -54.72 18.34 27.10
CA ASN A 195 -55.31 16.98 26.99
C ASN A 195 -54.67 16.07 25.90
N TYR A 196 -54.29 14.84 26.32
CA TYR A 196 -54.40 13.49 25.66
C TYR A 196 -53.77 13.24 24.25
N LEU A 197 -53.06 12.14 23.88
CA LEU A 197 -52.94 10.74 24.37
C LEU A 197 -51.68 10.00 23.83
N ALA A 198 -51.19 9.04 24.64
CA ALA A 198 -50.68 7.66 24.41
C ALA A 198 -49.91 7.30 23.10
N GLU A 199 -48.62 6.95 23.17
CA GLU A 199 -48.01 5.59 23.30
C GLU A 199 -47.91 4.76 22.01
N ALA A 200 -46.67 4.46 21.59
CA ALA A 200 -46.29 3.17 21.02
C ALA A 200 -44.78 2.92 21.20
N LYS A 201 -44.44 1.84 21.89
CA LYS A 201 -43.11 1.35 22.23
C LYS A 201 -43.01 -0.08 21.70
N ILE A 202 -42.15 -0.35 20.70
CA ILE A 202 -41.74 -1.70 20.25
C ILE A 202 -40.28 -1.56 19.77
N THR A 203 -39.28 -1.82 20.61
CA THR A 203 -38.56 -3.09 20.82
C THR A 203 -37.93 -3.66 19.54
N SER A 204 -36.61 -3.45 19.37
CA SER A 204 -35.74 -4.34 18.59
C SER A 204 -34.56 -4.80 19.46
N ASN A 205 -34.75 -5.97 20.09
CA ASN A 205 -33.66 -6.82 20.54
C ASN A 205 -33.63 -8.04 19.61
N GLN A 206 -32.64 -8.11 18.72
CA GLN A 206 -32.22 -9.36 18.11
C GLN A 206 -30.68 -9.42 18.04
N THR A 207 -30.14 -10.01 19.11
CA THR A 207 -29.15 -11.11 19.08
C THR A 207 -28.03 -11.06 18.04
N PHE A 208 -26.84 -10.68 18.51
CA PHE A 208 -25.57 -11.21 18.04
C PHE A 208 -25.58 -12.75 18.03
N LYS A 209 -25.52 -13.35 16.84
CA LYS A 209 -25.07 -14.74 16.66
C LYS A 209 -24.09 -14.82 15.49
N ASN A 210 -22.85 -15.18 15.84
CA ASN A 210 -21.84 -15.89 15.05
C ASN A 210 -21.55 -15.37 13.63
N ARG A 211 -20.54 -14.50 13.52
CA ARG A 211 -19.83 -14.25 12.26
C ARG A 211 -18.82 -15.40 12.04
N PRO A 212 -18.94 -16.24 11.00
CA PRO A 212 -17.88 -17.19 10.68
C PRO A 212 -16.65 -16.39 10.23
N THR A 213 -15.49 -16.76 10.74
CA THR A 213 -14.19 -16.30 10.22
C THR A 213 -14.06 -16.81 8.79
N PHE A 214 -14.29 -15.92 7.81
CA PHE A 214 -14.14 -16.22 6.39
C PHE A 214 -12.64 -16.32 6.08
N PHE A 215 -12.08 -17.53 6.18
CA PHE A 215 -10.78 -17.83 5.59
C PHE A 215 -11.02 -18.13 4.11
N PRO A 216 -10.44 -17.37 3.16
CA PRO A 216 -10.63 -17.64 1.74
C PRO A 216 -10.13 -19.05 1.41
N SER A 217 -10.92 -19.75 0.59
CA SER A 217 -10.58 -21.07 0.08
C SER A 217 -9.31 -21.03 -0.78
N GLU A 218 -8.62 -22.17 -0.93
CA GLU A 218 -7.42 -22.24 -1.79
C GLU A 218 -7.72 -21.82 -3.24
N SER A 219 -8.93 -22.09 -3.73
CA SER A 219 -9.38 -21.67 -5.06
C SER A 219 -9.51 -20.14 -5.16
N GLU A 220 -10.02 -19.47 -4.13
CA GLU A 220 -10.10 -18.00 -4.09
C GLU A 220 -8.71 -17.38 -4.04
N LYS A 221 -7.77 -17.97 -3.29
CA LYS A 221 -6.37 -17.51 -3.25
C LYS A 221 -5.69 -17.65 -4.61
N GLY A 222 -5.85 -18.80 -5.27
CA GLY A 222 -5.29 -19.03 -6.61
C GLY A 222 -5.80 -17.99 -7.61
N HIS A 223 -7.11 -17.78 -7.63
CA HIS A 223 -7.74 -16.82 -8.54
C HIS A 223 -7.30 -15.36 -8.29
N ASP A 224 -7.09 -14.96 -7.04
CA ASP A 224 -6.60 -13.61 -6.73
C ASP A 224 -5.13 -13.40 -7.13
N PHE A 225 -4.31 -14.46 -7.09
CA PHE A 225 -2.96 -14.40 -7.64
C PHE A 225 -2.96 -14.35 -9.17
N GLU A 226 -3.85 -15.10 -9.84
CA GLU A 226 -4.03 -15.00 -11.30
C GLU A 226 -4.38 -13.58 -11.74
N LYS A 227 -5.30 -12.90 -11.05
CA LYS A 227 -5.63 -11.48 -11.33
C LYS A 227 -4.39 -10.59 -11.22
N PHE A 228 -3.61 -10.74 -10.14
CA PHE A 228 -2.37 -10.02 -9.95
C PHE A 228 -1.38 -10.24 -11.11
N VAL A 229 -1.31 -11.46 -11.64
CA VAL A 229 -0.47 -11.79 -12.81
C VAL A 229 -1.03 -11.12 -14.07
N VAL A 230 -2.33 -11.23 -14.33
CA VAL A 230 -3.00 -10.67 -15.52
C VAL A 230 -2.81 -9.14 -15.61
N ASP A 231 -2.92 -8.43 -14.49
CA ASP A 231 -2.80 -6.96 -14.43
C ASP A 231 -1.42 -6.44 -14.87
N ARG A 232 -0.42 -7.31 -14.90
CA ARG A 232 0.96 -6.94 -15.29
C ARG A 232 1.23 -7.12 -16.77
N PHE A 233 0.39 -7.84 -17.51
CA PHE A 233 0.54 -7.96 -18.96
C PHE A 233 -0.12 -6.77 -19.68
N LYS A 234 0.69 -5.96 -20.36
CA LYS A 234 0.18 -4.81 -21.12
C LYS A 234 -0.61 -5.28 -22.34
N LYS A 235 -1.89 -4.94 -22.40
CA LYS A 235 -2.82 -5.29 -23.50
C LYS A 235 -2.35 -4.82 -24.89
N GLU A 236 -1.48 -3.82 -24.95
CA GLU A 236 -0.86 -3.35 -26.21
C GLU A 236 0.01 -4.43 -26.88
N TYR A 237 0.65 -5.29 -26.08
CA TYR A 237 1.59 -6.30 -26.57
C TYR A 237 1.09 -7.72 -26.33
N PHE A 238 0.23 -7.94 -25.34
CA PHE A 238 -0.21 -9.25 -24.91
C PHE A 238 -1.73 -9.37 -25.03
N ILE A 239 -2.19 -10.26 -25.90
CA ILE A 239 -3.61 -10.58 -26.08
C ILE A 239 -3.91 -11.86 -25.28
N LEU A 240 -4.67 -11.74 -24.19
CA LEU A 240 -5.10 -12.89 -23.41
C LEU A 240 -6.05 -13.77 -24.24
N LYS A 241 -5.66 -15.03 -24.47
CA LYS A 241 -6.40 -16.02 -25.27
C LYS A 241 -7.21 -16.95 -24.38
N HIS A 242 -6.60 -17.41 -23.30
CA HIS A 242 -7.24 -18.29 -22.33
C HIS A 242 -6.92 -17.85 -20.91
N TRP A 243 -7.95 -17.89 -20.08
CA TRP A 243 -7.86 -17.81 -18.63
C TRP A 243 -8.68 -18.97 -18.09
N ARG A 244 -7.98 -20.02 -17.71
CA ARG A 244 -8.53 -21.29 -17.24
C ARG A 244 -8.76 -21.19 -15.74
N SER A 245 -9.70 -21.99 -15.25
CA SER A 245 -10.09 -22.01 -13.84
C SER A 245 -10.45 -23.44 -13.50
N ASP A 246 -10.18 -23.86 -12.27
CA ASP A 246 -10.50 -25.17 -11.72
C ASP A 246 -12.01 -25.37 -11.50
N LYS A 247 -12.78 -25.31 -12.59
CA LYS A 247 -14.21 -25.55 -12.58
C LYS A 247 -14.47 -27.05 -12.45
N MET A 248 -15.24 -27.43 -11.45
CA MET A 248 -15.68 -28.80 -11.23
C MET A 248 -17.12 -28.82 -10.74
N HIS A 249 -17.91 -29.77 -11.26
CA HIS A 249 -19.25 -30.05 -10.76
C HIS A 249 -19.47 -31.56 -10.74
N ASN A 250 -19.83 -32.12 -9.59
CA ASN A 250 -20.08 -33.55 -9.39
C ASN A 250 -18.93 -34.46 -9.89
N GLY A 251 -17.68 -34.06 -9.64
CA GLY A 251 -16.49 -34.82 -10.07
C GLY A 251 -16.17 -34.72 -11.56
N ILE A 252 -16.94 -33.96 -12.33
CA ILE A 252 -16.67 -33.68 -13.74
C ILE A 252 -15.94 -32.35 -13.83
N SER A 253 -14.76 -32.36 -14.47
CA SER A 253 -13.96 -31.18 -14.79
C SER A 253 -13.70 -31.11 -16.30
N PRO A 254 -13.63 -29.92 -16.91
CA PRO A 254 -13.15 -29.77 -18.27
C PRO A 254 -11.73 -30.33 -18.43
N ASP A 255 -11.45 -30.98 -19.56
CA ASP A 255 -10.10 -31.45 -19.89
C ASP A 255 -9.07 -30.31 -19.87
N SER A 256 -9.51 -29.09 -20.16
CA SER A 256 -8.68 -27.89 -20.13
C SER A 256 -8.12 -27.53 -18.76
N ASN A 257 -8.69 -28.03 -17.65
CA ASN A 257 -8.15 -27.76 -16.31
C ASN A 257 -6.74 -28.36 -16.11
N LYS A 258 -6.30 -29.24 -17.01
CA LYS A 258 -4.96 -29.83 -16.94
C LYS A 258 -3.87 -28.95 -17.59
N TYR A 259 -4.26 -27.83 -18.23
CA TYR A 259 -3.36 -26.93 -18.97
C TYR A 259 -3.02 -25.68 -18.14
N PRO A 260 -1.98 -24.92 -18.51
CA PRO A 260 -1.59 -23.73 -17.76
C PRO A 260 -2.72 -22.71 -17.61
N ASP A 261 -2.75 -21.97 -16.50
CA ASP A 261 -3.83 -21.05 -16.16
C ASP A 261 -4.08 -19.98 -17.23
N LEU A 262 -3.03 -19.37 -17.76
CA LEU A 262 -3.14 -18.29 -18.75
C LEU A 262 -2.44 -18.62 -20.06
N GLU A 263 -2.94 -18.04 -21.16
CA GLU A 263 -2.29 -18.07 -22.46
C GLU A 263 -2.40 -16.71 -23.15
N TYR A 264 -1.30 -16.25 -23.72
CA TYR A 264 -1.17 -14.97 -24.40
C TYR A 264 -0.58 -15.14 -25.80
N ASP A 265 -1.17 -14.43 -26.75
CA ASP A 265 -0.47 -14.06 -27.99
C ASP A 265 0.30 -12.75 -27.72
N PHE A 266 1.63 -12.84 -27.74
CA PHE A 266 2.52 -11.68 -27.71
C PHE A 266 2.79 -11.17 -29.14
N LYS A 267 2.72 -9.86 -29.34
CA LYS A 267 2.99 -9.23 -30.63
C LYS A 267 3.58 -7.83 -30.49
N THR A 268 4.67 -7.60 -31.23
CA THR A 268 5.21 -6.27 -31.53
C THR A 268 5.27 -6.06 -33.04
N LYS A 269 5.87 -4.97 -33.50
CA LYS A 269 6.17 -4.75 -34.92
C LYS A 269 7.18 -5.78 -35.47
N SER A 270 8.09 -6.27 -34.63
CA SER A 270 9.23 -7.10 -35.04
C SER A 270 9.15 -8.55 -34.56
N ALA A 271 8.28 -8.89 -33.60
CA ALA A 271 8.23 -10.21 -33.00
C ALA A 271 6.80 -10.68 -32.70
N LYS A 272 6.62 -11.99 -32.68
CA LYS A 272 5.41 -12.68 -32.21
C LYS A 272 5.82 -13.91 -31.40
N ALA A 273 5.06 -14.23 -30.36
CA ALA A 273 5.22 -15.46 -29.61
C ALA A 273 3.90 -15.88 -28.96
N LYS A 274 3.70 -17.18 -28.77
CA LYS A 274 2.67 -17.75 -27.91
C LYS A 274 3.27 -18.08 -26.55
N ILE A 275 2.73 -17.50 -25.50
CA ILE A 275 3.24 -17.63 -24.13
C ILE A 275 2.14 -18.23 -23.26
N ALA A 276 2.44 -19.26 -22.48
CA ALA A 276 1.53 -19.77 -21.46
C ALA A 276 2.10 -19.53 -20.06
N ILE A 277 1.23 -19.34 -19.09
CA ILE A 277 1.59 -19.01 -17.71
C ILE A 277 0.85 -19.94 -16.75
N GLU A 278 1.59 -20.63 -15.90
CA GLU A 278 1.07 -21.31 -14.72
C GLU A 278 1.24 -20.41 -13.49
N CYS A 279 0.19 -20.22 -12.70
CA CYS A 279 0.18 -19.37 -11.52
C CYS A 279 0.15 -20.20 -10.25
N LYS A 280 1.13 -20.00 -9.37
CA LYS A 280 1.16 -20.63 -8.05
C LYS A 280 1.42 -19.64 -6.94
N TRP A 281 0.50 -19.51 -5.99
CA TRP A 281 0.75 -18.80 -4.75
C TRP A 281 0.99 -19.75 -3.58
N ARG A 282 1.90 -19.38 -2.68
CA ARG A 282 2.17 -20.03 -1.40
C ARG A 282 2.34 -18.98 -0.31
N SER A 283 1.85 -19.26 0.90
CA SER A 283 2.00 -18.36 2.05
C SER A 283 3.45 -18.20 2.52
N GLY A 284 4.35 -19.09 2.14
CA GLY A 284 5.74 -19.08 2.56
C GLY A 284 6.49 -20.31 2.07
N PHE A 285 7.78 -20.36 2.39
CA PHE A 285 8.58 -21.58 2.28
C PHE A 285 8.44 -22.40 3.57
N ASP A 286 8.27 -23.70 3.44
CA ASP A 286 8.39 -24.67 4.54
C ASP A 286 9.76 -25.34 4.43
N ASP A 287 10.59 -25.26 5.48
CA ASP A 287 11.99 -25.74 5.46
C ASP A 287 12.78 -25.26 4.21
N GLY A 288 12.57 -24.00 3.83
CA GLY A 288 13.24 -23.39 2.68
C GLY A 288 12.80 -23.92 1.31
N LYS A 289 11.71 -24.68 1.23
CA LYS A 289 11.15 -25.25 -0.01
C LYS A 289 9.64 -25.03 -0.14
N ILE A 290 9.13 -25.26 -1.35
CA ILE A 290 7.70 -25.36 -1.64
C ILE A 290 7.45 -26.57 -2.53
N GLU A 291 6.26 -27.15 -2.44
CA GLU A 291 5.71 -27.99 -3.51
C GLU A 291 4.85 -27.11 -4.43
N TRP A 292 5.26 -26.96 -5.69
CA TRP A 292 4.58 -26.08 -6.65
C TRP A 292 3.59 -26.84 -7.54
N ALA A 293 3.88 -28.10 -7.86
CA ALA A 293 3.06 -28.93 -8.75
C ALA A 293 3.19 -30.41 -8.41
N LYS A 294 2.29 -31.22 -8.97
CA LYS A 294 2.41 -32.68 -9.03
C LYS A 294 3.09 -33.11 -10.34
N ASP A 295 3.70 -34.30 -10.37
CA ASP A 295 4.43 -34.80 -11.55
C ASP A 295 3.59 -34.79 -12.84
N TYR A 296 2.30 -35.12 -12.72
CA TYR A 296 1.40 -35.13 -13.88
C TYR A 296 1.16 -33.72 -14.43
N GLN A 297 1.16 -32.68 -13.58
CA GLN A 297 0.99 -31.30 -14.03
C GLN A 297 2.17 -30.85 -14.89
N ILE A 298 3.40 -31.16 -14.45
CA ILE A 298 4.62 -30.87 -15.22
C ILE A 298 4.55 -31.53 -16.60
N LYS A 299 4.17 -32.82 -16.65
CA LYS A 299 3.99 -33.57 -17.91
C LYS A 299 2.91 -32.94 -18.79
N ASN A 300 1.78 -32.53 -18.20
CA ASN A 300 0.71 -31.88 -18.93
C ASN A 300 1.15 -30.56 -19.53
N TYR A 301 1.92 -29.73 -18.81
CA TYR A 301 2.41 -28.46 -19.32
C TYR A 301 3.44 -28.63 -20.44
N ILE A 302 4.34 -29.61 -20.32
CA ILE A 302 5.29 -29.97 -21.38
C ILE A 302 4.54 -30.45 -22.63
N HIS A 303 3.55 -31.33 -22.47
CA HIS A 303 2.73 -31.83 -23.57
C HIS A 303 1.90 -30.70 -24.21
N TYR A 304 1.25 -29.87 -23.38
CA TYR A 304 0.49 -28.71 -23.81
C TYR A 304 1.33 -27.78 -24.67
N LYS A 305 2.55 -27.48 -24.22
CA LYS A 305 3.48 -26.62 -24.94
C LYS A 305 3.73 -27.13 -26.37
N LYS A 306 4.00 -28.44 -26.49
CA LYS A 306 4.32 -29.09 -27.76
C LYS A 306 3.11 -29.14 -28.70
N GLU A 307 1.97 -29.64 -28.22
CA GLU A 307 0.78 -29.87 -29.06
C GLU A 307 0.13 -28.57 -29.53
N ASN A 308 0.18 -27.50 -28.73
CA ASN A 308 -0.48 -26.22 -29.04
C ASN A 308 0.47 -25.19 -29.67
N GLY A 309 1.73 -25.56 -29.90
CA GLY A 309 2.75 -24.68 -30.47
C GLY A 309 3.02 -23.45 -29.61
N VAL A 310 3.08 -23.63 -28.28
CA VAL A 310 3.45 -22.55 -27.34
C VAL A 310 4.97 -22.43 -27.33
N ASP A 311 5.49 -21.21 -27.46
CA ASP A 311 6.93 -20.95 -27.53
C ASP A 311 7.62 -21.17 -26.18
N VAL A 312 6.97 -20.74 -25.09
CA VAL A 312 7.47 -20.85 -23.72
C VAL A 312 6.32 -20.93 -22.71
N VAL A 313 6.49 -21.76 -21.68
CA VAL A 313 5.63 -21.81 -20.51
C VAL A 313 6.41 -21.21 -19.34
N PHE A 314 5.87 -20.20 -18.67
CA PHE A 314 6.43 -19.70 -17.42
C PHE A 314 5.61 -20.19 -16.23
N VAL A 315 6.29 -20.57 -15.16
CA VAL A 315 5.69 -20.79 -13.85
C VAL A 315 5.94 -19.56 -13.00
N LEU A 316 4.88 -18.85 -12.68
CA LEU A 316 4.88 -17.68 -11.84
C LEU A 316 4.55 -18.10 -10.42
N ILE A 317 5.46 -17.83 -9.49
CA ILE A 317 5.32 -18.24 -8.09
C ILE A 317 5.30 -17.02 -7.20
N GLY A 318 4.15 -16.76 -6.57
CA GLY A 318 4.01 -15.78 -5.50
C GLY A 318 4.28 -16.44 -4.15
N ILE A 319 5.17 -15.87 -3.34
CA ILE A 319 5.46 -16.33 -1.97
C ILE A 319 5.15 -15.22 -0.98
N GLY A 320 4.49 -15.57 0.13
CA GLY A 320 4.19 -14.64 1.21
C GLY A 320 3.12 -13.63 0.82
N GLY A 321 2.92 -12.64 1.69
CA GLY A 321 1.95 -11.57 1.49
C GLY A 321 0.51 -12.07 1.30
N MET A 322 -0.25 -11.32 0.51
CA MET A 322 -1.58 -11.74 0.04
C MET A 322 -1.45 -12.33 -1.36
N PRO A 323 -2.36 -13.22 -1.81
CA PRO A 323 -2.29 -13.77 -3.17
C PRO A 323 -2.30 -12.69 -4.27
N ASN A 324 -3.08 -11.62 -4.09
CA ASN A 324 -3.08 -10.47 -4.99
C ASN A 324 -1.92 -9.47 -4.76
N TYR A 325 -1.02 -9.74 -3.80
CA TYR A 325 0.15 -8.92 -3.49
C TYR A 325 1.23 -9.77 -2.77
N PRO A 326 1.84 -10.75 -3.44
CA PRO A 326 2.83 -11.62 -2.81
C PRO A 326 4.09 -10.84 -2.44
N ASP A 327 4.77 -11.22 -1.35
CA ASP A 327 6.01 -10.58 -0.90
C ASP A 327 7.13 -10.79 -1.92
N GLU A 328 7.27 -12.03 -2.39
CA GLU A 328 8.24 -12.41 -3.42
C GLU A 328 7.50 -12.94 -4.65
N LEU A 329 7.97 -12.58 -5.85
CA LEU A 329 7.48 -13.13 -7.12
C LEU A 329 8.65 -13.76 -7.86
N TYR A 330 8.47 -14.99 -8.32
CA TYR A 330 9.44 -15.71 -9.14
C TYR A 330 8.85 -15.98 -10.50
N ILE A 331 9.63 -15.79 -11.56
CA ILE A 331 9.24 -16.11 -12.94
C ILE A 331 10.23 -17.11 -13.50
N ILE A 332 9.82 -18.37 -13.57
CA ILE A 332 10.71 -19.47 -13.91
C ILE A 332 10.23 -20.08 -15.23
N PRO A 333 11.05 -20.14 -16.29
CA PRO A 333 10.73 -20.93 -17.47
C PRO A 333 10.54 -22.40 -17.07
N LEU A 334 9.52 -23.07 -17.60
CA LEU A 334 9.22 -24.46 -17.26
C LEU A 334 10.41 -25.39 -17.51
N GLU A 335 11.22 -25.09 -18.53
CA GLU A 335 12.42 -25.85 -18.90
C GLU A 335 13.51 -25.83 -17.82
N GLU A 336 13.48 -24.83 -16.94
CA GLU A 336 14.42 -24.67 -15.83
C GLU A 336 13.95 -25.40 -14.56
N ILE A 337 12.75 -26.01 -14.57
CA ILE A 337 12.17 -26.71 -13.43
C ILE A 337 12.26 -28.22 -13.65
N THR A 338 13.05 -28.89 -12.80
CA THR A 338 13.30 -30.34 -12.91
C THR A 338 12.58 -31.19 -11.85
N SER A 339 11.90 -30.55 -10.89
CA SER A 339 11.26 -31.22 -9.76
C SER A 339 9.94 -30.54 -9.37
N THR A 340 9.05 -31.29 -8.72
CA THR A 340 7.84 -30.80 -8.06
C THR A 340 8.12 -29.95 -6.82
N ILE A 341 9.34 -30.04 -6.29
CA ILE A 341 9.82 -29.29 -5.15
C ILE A 341 10.79 -28.20 -5.64
N LEU A 342 10.58 -26.97 -5.18
CA LEU A 342 11.49 -25.85 -5.44
C LEU A 342 12.07 -25.35 -4.13
N TYR A 343 13.40 -25.27 -4.05
CA TYR A 343 14.11 -24.70 -2.92
C TYR A 343 14.32 -23.21 -3.15
N LYS A 344 14.14 -22.37 -2.11
CA LYS A 344 14.34 -20.91 -2.20
C LYS A 344 15.69 -20.59 -2.85
N LYS A 345 16.76 -21.23 -2.35
CA LYS A 345 18.14 -21.04 -2.85
C LYS A 345 18.31 -21.31 -4.35
N SER A 346 17.57 -22.28 -4.92
CA SER A 346 17.69 -22.61 -6.34
C SER A 346 16.91 -21.66 -7.24
N ILE A 347 15.85 -21.02 -6.71
CA ILE A 347 14.98 -20.14 -7.49
C ILE A 347 15.24 -18.64 -7.28
N THR A 348 16.06 -18.23 -6.30
CA THR A 348 16.41 -16.82 -6.05
C THR A 348 16.89 -16.07 -7.30
N LYS A 349 17.61 -16.73 -8.22
CA LYS A 349 18.04 -16.12 -9.48
C LYS A 349 16.90 -15.72 -10.44
N TYR A 350 15.70 -16.28 -10.24
CA TYR A 350 14.48 -15.95 -11.00
C TYR A 350 13.56 -14.99 -10.24
N GLN A 351 14.00 -14.46 -9.09
CA GLN A 351 13.22 -13.51 -8.32
C GLN A 351 13.05 -12.22 -9.10
N ARG A 352 11.80 -11.83 -9.29
CA ARG A 352 11.39 -10.57 -9.87
C ARG A 352 11.18 -9.57 -8.75
N PHE A 353 12.12 -8.64 -8.62
CA PHE A 353 12.09 -7.61 -7.58
C PHE A 353 11.14 -6.45 -7.92
N SER A 354 10.95 -6.15 -9.21
CA SER A 354 9.97 -5.16 -9.64
C SER A 354 8.57 -5.78 -9.69
N LYS A 355 7.57 -5.13 -9.09
CA LYS A 355 6.16 -5.52 -9.25
C LYS A 355 5.46 -4.78 -10.42
N SER A 356 6.23 -4.13 -11.31
CA SER A 356 5.74 -3.43 -12.51
C SER A 356 5.19 -4.38 -13.58
N SER A 357 4.68 -3.80 -14.68
CA SER A 357 4.28 -4.58 -15.86
C SER A 357 5.39 -5.49 -16.37
N PHE A 358 4.99 -6.63 -16.91
CA PHE A 358 5.86 -7.65 -17.45
C PHE A 358 6.42 -7.25 -18.82
N PHE A 359 7.70 -7.53 -19.02
CA PHE A 359 8.38 -7.36 -20.29
C PHE A 359 8.86 -8.72 -20.80
N PHE A 360 8.46 -9.06 -22.03
CA PHE A 360 8.92 -10.29 -22.69
C PHE A 360 10.02 -9.96 -23.69
N ASN A 361 11.17 -10.62 -23.53
CA ASN A 361 12.23 -10.58 -24.51
C ASN A 361 12.09 -11.78 -25.47
N PRO A 362 11.73 -11.58 -26.74
CA PRO A 362 11.49 -12.68 -27.68
C PRO A 362 12.76 -13.43 -28.08
N ASP A 363 13.93 -12.77 -28.06
CA ASP A 363 15.20 -13.38 -28.47
C ASP A 363 15.69 -14.36 -27.41
N TYR A 364 15.57 -13.99 -26.14
CA TYR A 364 16.01 -14.82 -25.00
C TYR A 364 14.87 -15.63 -24.37
N ARG A 365 13.62 -15.42 -24.80
CA ARG A 365 12.41 -16.03 -24.23
C ARG A 365 12.33 -15.85 -22.71
N THR A 366 12.66 -14.66 -22.23
CA THR A 366 12.63 -14.31 -20.81
C THR A 366 11.48 -13.35 -20.52
N LEU A 367 10.83 -13.52 -19.37
CA LEU A 367 9.81 -12.61 -18.86
C LEU A 367 10.34 -11.93 -17.59
N THR A 368 10.43 -10.59 -17.59
CA THR A 368 11.08 -9.80 -16.54
C THR A 368 10.24 -8.66 -16.03
#